data_AF-A0A7V5S8L2-F1
#
_entry.id   AF-A0A7V5S8L2-F1
#
_cell.length_a   1.000
_cell.length_b   1.000
_cell.length_c   1.000
_cell.angle_alpha   90.00
_cell.angle_beta   90.00
_cell.angle_gamma   90.00
#
_symmetry.space_group_name_H-M   'P 1'
#
loop_
_entity.id
_entity.type
_entity.pdbx_description
1 polymer ?
#
loop_
_entity_poly.entity_id
_entity_poly.type
_entity_poly.pdbx_seq_one_letter_code
_entity_poly.pdbx_strand_id
1 'polypeptide(L)'
;MTKRWLWLALGCIVMAALAASLAMGHARLRVADTVPAPGALLTESPKEIKLVFSVEPGGLIPDQSLFWVVRQGPDEVVAVGKVDLSVADRNVMRVELKERLGSGVYLVKWVAISLQDKGFAEGSYSFAVK
;
A
#
# COMPACT_ATOMS: atom_id res chain seq x y z
N MET A 1 -52.02 -6.80 19.11
CA MET A 1 -50.89 -7.72 18.79
C MET A 1 -49.82 -7.09 17.86
N THR A 2 -49.78 -5.78 17.65
CA THR A 2 -48.89 -5.16 16.63
C THR A 2 -47.58 -4.58 17.19
N LYS A 3 -47.56 -4.18 18.47
CA LYS A 3 -46.40 -3.51 19.07
C LYS A 3 -45.17 -4.42 19.24
N ARG A 4 -45.34 -5.68 19.67
CA ARG A 4 -44.23 -6.64 19.93
C ARG A 4 -43.43 -6.99 18.66
N TRP A 5 -44.07 -7.01 17.50
CA TRP A 5 -43.39 -7.27 16.22
C TRP A 5 -42.55 -6.09 15.73
N LEU A 6 -42.99 -4.86 16.02
CA LEU A 6 -42.20 -3.65 15.74
C LEU A 6 -40.89 -3.62 16.53
N TRP A 7 -40.89 -4.05 17.81
CA TRP A 7 -39.67 -4.13 18.62
C TRP A 7 -38.71 -5.23 18.15
N LEU A 8 -39.24 -6.37 17.71
CA LEU A 8 -38.42 -7.46 17.14
C LEU A 8 -37.81 -7.07 15.78
N ALA A 9 -38.58 -6.40 14.92
CA ALA A 9 -38.09 -5.90 13.64
C ALA A 9 -37.01 -4.81 13.83
N LEU A 10 -37.22 -3.88 14.76
CA LEU A 10 -36.23 -2.84 15.08
C LEU A 10 -34.94 -3.44 15.67
N GLY A 11 -35.05 -4.47 16.52
CA GLY A 11 -33.91 -5.19 17.05
C GLY A 11 -33.06 -5.87 15.97
N CYS A 12 -33.69 -6.53 14.98
CA CYS A 12 -32.98 -7.14 13.84
C CYS A 12 -32.28 -6.11 12.95
N ILE A 13 -32.88 -4.93 12.71
CA ILE A 13 -32.28 -3.87 11.89
C ILE A 13 -31.02 -3.29 12.55
N VAL A 14 -31.05 -3.07 13.87
CA VAL A 14 -29.89 -2.58 14.63
C VAL A 14 -28.75 -3.61 14.62
N MET A 15 -29.06 -4.90 14.74
CA MET A 15 -28.06 -5.98 14.75
C MET A 15 -27.39 -6.16 13.38
N ALA A 16 -28.14 -6.01 12.29
CA ALA A 16 -27.61 -6.06 10.92
C ALA A 16 -26.71 -4.84 10.61
N ALA A 17 -26.99 -3.67 11.19
CA ALA A 17 -26.15 -2.47 11.04
C ALA A 17 -24.79 -2.58 11.76
N LEU A 18 -24.69 -3.41 12.81
CA LEU A 18 -23.46 -3.64 13.58
C LEU A 18 -22.52 -4.68 12.93
N ALA A 19 -22.98 -5.47 11.97
CA ALA A 19 -22.19 -6.54 11.34
C ALA A 19 -21.29 -6.05 10.19
N ALA A 20 -21.31 -4.76 9.85
CA ALA A 20 -20.68 -4.23 8.64
C ALA A 20 -19.27 -3.62 8.83
N SER A 21 -18.59 -3.85 9.96
CA SER A 21 -17.17 -3.50 10.07
C SER A 21 -16.29 -4.70 9.71
N LEU A 22 -16.13 -4.96 8.40
CA LEU A 22 -14.99 -5.73 7.93
C LEU A 22 -13.74 -4.88 8.22
N ALA A 23 -13.10 -5.08 9.36
CA ALA A 23 -11.89 -4.37 9.72
C ALA A 23 -10.81 -4.68 8.68
N MET A 24 -10.61 -3.78 7.72
CA MET A 24 -9.57 -3.87 6.69
C MET A 24 -8.38 -3.03 7.15
N GLY A 25 -7.96 -3.25 8.40
CA GLY A 25 -7.01 -2.36 9.07
C GLY A 25 -5.59 -2.37 8.47
N HIS A 26 -5.15 -3.53 7.96
CA HIS A 26 -3.80 -3.66 7.40
C HIS A 26 -3.70 -3.01 6.03
N ALA A 27 -2.64 -2.24 5.83
CA ALA A 27 -2.32 -1.66 4.52
C ALA A 27 -2.14 -2.75 3.46
N ARG A 28 -2.78 -2.58 2.30
CA ARG A 28 -2.70 -3.50 1.16
C ARG A 28 -2.20 -2.77 -0.08
N LEU A 29 -1.19 -3.31 -0.74
CA LEU A 29 -0.68 -2.72 -1.97
C LEU A 29 -1.75 -2.74 -3.07
N ARG A 30 -2.03 -1.58 -3.66
CA ARG A 30 -2.87 -1.40 -4.83
C ARG A 30 -2.03 -1.60 -6.08
N VAL A 31 -1.96 -2.86 -6.52
CA VAL A 31 -1.15 -3.29 -7.67
C VAL A 31 -1.42 -2.46 -8.93
N ALA A 32 -2.69 -2.14 -9.22
CA ALA A 32 -3.08 -1.38 -10.40
C ALA A 32 -2.59 0.08 -10.42
N ASP A 33 -2.31 0.66 -9.25
CA ASP A 33 -1.90 2.05 -9.09
C ASP A 33 -0.39 2.18 -8.80
N THR A 34 0.31 1.05 -8.72
CA THR A 34 1.74 0.98 -8.40
C THR A 34 2.57 1.12 -9.69
N VAL A 35 3.63 1.93 -9.64
CA VAL A 35 4.51 2.21 -10.79
C VAL A 35 5.96 2.04 -10.33
N PRO A 36 6.78 1.19 -10.98
CA PRO A 36 6.40 0.19 -11.97
C PRO A 36 5.45 -0.87 -11.38
N ALA A 37 4.56 -1.39 -12.23
CA ALA A 37 3.67 -2.48 -11.82
C ALA A 37 4.48 -3.76 -11.51
N PRO A 38 4.00 -4.61 -10.59
CA PRO A 38 4.56 -5.94 -10.37
C PRO A 38 4.73 -6.75 -11.66
N GLY A 39 5.94 -7.26 -11.89
CA GLY A 39 6.32 -8.00 -13.08
C GLY A 39 6.55 -7.15 -14.34
N ALA A 40 6.51 -5.81 -14.24
CA ALA A 40 6.70 -4.94 -15.39
C ALA A 40 8.08 -5.14 -16.03
N LEU A 41 8.11 -5.15 -17.35
CA LEU A 41 9.33 -5.19 -18.16
C LEU A 41 9.46 -3.89 -18.94
N LEU A 42 10.27 -2.97 -18.41
CA LEU A 42 10.44 -1.62 -18.91
C LEU A 42 11.52 -1.57 -20.00
N THR A 43 11.28 -0.75 -21.03
CA THR A 43 12.27 -0.46 -22.07
C THR A 43 13.24 0.65 -21.70
N GLU A 44 12.94 1.40 -20.64
CA GLU A 44 13.77 2.48 -20.12
C GLU A 44 13.66 2.54 -18.59
N SER A 45 14.66 3.16 -17.94
CA SER A 45 14.60 3.41 -16.51
C SER A 45 13.37 4.26 -16.16
N PRO A 46 12.58 3.89 -15.15
CA PRO A 46 11.53 4.76 -14.66
C PRO A 46 12.15 6.03 -14.04
N LYS A 47 11.38 7.12 -13.99
CA LYS A 47 11.77 8.36 -13.29
C LYS A 47 11.44 8.32 -11.80
N GLU A 48 10.41 7.57 -11.44
CA GLU A 48 9.95 7.38 -10.07
C GLU A 48 9.57 5.92 -9.81
N ILE A 49 9.62 5.53 -8.55
CA ILE A 49 8.94 4.33 -8.06
C ILE A 49 7.92 4.79 -7.03
N LYS A 50 6.69 4.32 -7.19
CA LYS A 50 5.51 4.73 -6.43
C LYS A 50 4.66 3.52 -6.07
N LEU A 51 4.44 3.33 -4.78
CA LEU A 51 3.57 2.29 -4.22
C LEU A 51 2.34 2.98 -3.63
N VAL A 52 1.15 2.49 -3.99
CA VAL A 52 -0.11 3.02 -3.50
C VAL A 52 -0.79 1.95 -2.65
N PHE A 53 -1.39 2.33 -1.53
CA PHE A 53 -1.97 1.40 -0.58
C PHE A 53 -3.47 1.67 -0.40
N SER A 54 -4.25 0.60 -0.28
CA SER A 54 -5.55 0.62 0.38
C SER A 54 -5.31 0.53 1.87
N VAL A 55 -5.71 1.57 2.60
CA VAL A 55 -5.51 1.70 4.04
C VAL A 55 -6.70 2.45 4.63
N GLU A 56 -7.02 2.16 5.89
CA GLU A 56 -8.03 2.88 6.66
C GLU A 56 -7.74 4.41 6.73
N PRO A 57 -8.75 5.24 7.03
CA PRO A 57 -8.57 6.69 7.14
C PRO A 57 -7.38 7.10 8.03
N GLY A 58 -6.65 8.13 7.60
CA GLY A 58 -5.45 8.63 8.27
C GLY A 58 -4.13 8.09 7.70
N GLY A 59 -4.18 7.07 6.85
CA GLY A 59 -3.05 6.65 6.02
C GLY A 59 -1.96 5.89 6.77
N LEU A 60 -0.74 5.97 6.26
CA LEU A 60 0.44 5.29 6.79
C LEU A 60 1.20 6.15 7.80
N ILE A 61 1.91 5.52 8.73
CA ILE A 61 2.83 6.19 9.67
C ILE A 61 4.12 6.56 8.91
N PRO A 62 4.43 7.85 8.68
CA PRO A 62 5.52 8.24 7.78
C PRO A 62 6.90 7.76 8.18
N ASP A 63 7.22 7.79 9.48
CA ASP A 63 8.56 7.46 9.97
C ASP A 63 8.80 5.96 10.15
N GLN A 64 7.77 5.13 9.95
CA GLN A 64 7.84 3.68 10.12
C GLN A 64 7.45 2.90 8.85
N SER A 65 7.03 3.62 7.79
CA SER A 65 6.60 3.01 6.54
C SER A 65 7.51 3.45 5.40
N LEU A 66 8.12 2.50 4.71
CA LEU A 66 9.10 2.74 3.67
C LEU A 66 9.22 1.55 2.73
N PHE A 67 9.84 1.77 1.57
CA PHE A 67 10.28 0.71 0.69
C PHE A 67 11.72 0.92 0.26
N TRP A 68 12.38 -0.15 -0.15
CA TRP A 68 13.71 -0.11 -0.75
C TRP A 68 13.75 -0.98 -1.99
N VAL A 69 14.62 -0.59 -2.92
CA VAL A 69 14.75 -1.20 -4.24
C VAL A 69 16.12 -1.82 -4.32
N VAL A 70 16.16 -3.13 -4.57
CA VAL A 70 17.39 -3.91 -4.64
C VAL A 70 17.64 -4.32 -6.08
N ARG A 71 18.81 -4.02 -6.62
CA ARG A 71 19.24 -4.59 -7.89
C ARG A 71 19.66 -6.04 -7.67
N GLN A 72 18.97 -6.97 -8.33
CA GLN A 72 19.31 -8.40 -8.28
C GLN A 72 20.64 -8.66 -9.00
N GLY A 73 21.49 -9.49 -8.40
CA GLY A 73 22.84 -9.78 -8.88
C GLY A 73 23.91 -9.28 -7.91
N PRO A 74 24.19 -7.96 -7.84
CA PRO A 74 25.06 -7.40 -6.82
C PRO A 74 24.38 -7.27 -5.44
N ASP A 75 23.06 -7.50 -5.35
CA ASP A 75 22.23 -7.34 -4.15
C ASP A 75 22.38 -5.97 -3.48
N GLU A 76 22.44 -4.94 -4.32
CA GLU A 76 22.66 -3.55 -3.92
C GLU A 76 21.34 -2.79 -3.76
N VAL A 77 21.19 -2.01 -2.68
CA VAL A 77 20.06 -1.08 -2.52
C VAL A 77 20.31 0.17 -3.35
N VAL A 78 19.52 0.39 -4.39
CA VAL A 78 19.68 1.51 -5.34
C VAL A 78 18.75 2.69 -5.07
N ALA A 79 17.68 2.48 -4.29
CA ALA A 79 16.75 3.54 -3.91
C ALA A 79 15.97 3.17 -2.63
N VAL A 80 15.55 4.20 -1.89
CA VAL A 80 14.67 4.08 -0.73
C VAL A 80 13.55 5.11 -0.85
N GLY A 81 12.31 4.66 -0.82
CA GLY A 81 11.13 5.53 -0.83
C GLY A 81 10.42 5.57 0.52
N LYS A 82 9.74 6.67 0.77
CA LYS A 82 9.02 6.96 2.02
C LYS A 82 7.61 7.42 1.70
N VAL A 83 6.78 7.52 2.73
CA VAL A 83 5.43 8.11 2.61
C VAL A 83 5.52 9.51 2.02
N ASP A 84 4.76 9.76 0.96
CA ASP A 84 4.64 11.07 0.33
C ASP A 84 3.72 11.96 1.18
N LEU A 85 4.32 12.88 1.94
CA LEU A 85 3.59 13.81 2.80
C LEU A 85 2.81 14.87 2.03
N SER A 86 3.04 15.02 0.72
CA SER A 86 2.23 15.90 -0.13
C SER A 86 0.88 15.29 -0.51
N VAL A 87 0.74 13.97 -0.39
CA VAL A 87 -0.54 13.27 -0.57
C VAL A 87 -1.33 13.31 0.74
N ALA A 88 -2.47 14.00 0.72
CA ALA A 88 -3.30 14.22 1.92
C ALA A 88 -3.69 12.90 2.62
N ASP A 89 -4.01 11.87 1.84
CA ASP A 89 -4.42 10.55 2.35
C ASP A 89 -3.24 9.75 2.94
N ARG A 90 -1.99 10.17 2.70
CA ARG A 90 -0.76 9.49 3.16
C ARG A 90 -0.73 7.99 2.87
N ASN A 91 -1.34 7.59 1.76
CA ASN A 91 -1.45 6.22 1.29
C ASN A 91 -0.49 5.91 0.13
N VAL A 92 0.43 6.83 -0.17
CA VAL A 92 1.43 6.70 -1.22
C VAL A 92 2.82 6.70 -0.59
N MET A 93 3.65 5.74 -0.98
CA MET A 93 5.10 5.85 -0.82
C MET A 93 5.74 6.11 -2.17
N ARG A 94 6.76 6.96 -2.22
CA ARG A 94 7.49 7.23 -3.47
C ARG A 94 8.97 7.47 -3.25
N VAL A 95 9.73 7.32 -4.34
CA VAL A 95 11.08 7.84 -4.51
C VAL A 95 11.26 8.34 -5.94
N GLU A 96 11.88 9.50 -6.09
CA GLU A 96 12.37 9.97 -7.38
C GLU A 96 13.77 9.42 -7.62
N LEU A 97 14.01 8.87 -8.80
CA LEU A 97 15.29 8.30 -9.18
C LEU A 97 16.18 9.40 -9.75
N LYS A 98 17.23 9.76 -9.01
CA LYS A 98 18.22 10.77 -9.44
C LYS A 98 19.12 10.26 -10.55
N GLU A 99 19.36 8.95 -10.57
CA GLU A 99 20.18 8.28 -11.55
C GLU A 99 19.34 7.25 -12.31
N ARG A 100 19.69 7.02 -13.58
CA ARG A 100 19.01 6.01 -14.38
C ARG A 100 19.42 4.62 -13.91
N LEU A 101 18.42 3.77 -13.72
CA LEU A 101 18.62 2.35 -13.53
C LEU A 101 19.17 1.73 -14.83
N GLY A 102 20.26 0.99 -14.71
CA GLY A 102 20.77 0.17 -15.81
C GLY A 102 19.88 -1.05 -16.08
N SER A 103 20.20 -1.79 -17.14
CA SER A 103 19.52 -3.05 -17.42
C SER A 103 19.67 -4.04 -16.26
N GLY A 104 18.59 -4.75 -15.95
CA GLY A 104 18.57 -5.75 -14.88
C GLY A 104 17.20 -5.93 -14.23
N VAL A 105 17.17 -6.85 -13.26
CA VAL A 105 15.99 -7.12 -12.43
C VAL A 105 16.12 -6.35 -11.12
N TYR A 106 15.03 -5.73 -10.70
CA TYR A 106 14.94 -4.94 -9.49
C TYR A 106 13.84 -5.52 -8.60
N LEU A 107 14.16 -5.73 -7.32
CA LEU A 107 13.24 -6.21 -6.29
C LEU A 107 12.86 -5.04 -5.39
N VAL A 108 11.59 -4.69 -5.38
CA VAL A 108 11.01 -3.73 -4.44
C VAL A 108 10.54 -4.49 -3.21
N LYS A 109 11.04 -4.09 -2.04
CA LYS A 109 10.59 -4.60 -0.73
C LYS A 109 10.01 -3.45 0.07
N TRP A 110 8.93 -3.67 0.78
CA TRP A 110 8.24 -2.61 1.52
C TRP A 110 7.72 -3.09 2.87
N VAL A 111 7.61 -2.12 3.77
CA VAL A 111 6.94 -2.21 5.07
C VAL A 111 5.99 -1.04 5.18
N ALA A 112 4.72 -1.32 5.47
CA ALA A 112 3.66 -0.33 5.62
C ALA A 112 2.96 -0.51 6.97
N ILE A 113 2.90 0.55 7.76
CA ILE A 113 2.23 0.55 9.06
C ILE A 113 1.11 1.57 9.01
N SER A 114 -0.13 1.11 9.19
CA SER A 114 -1.33 1.94 9.20
C SER A 114 -1.44 2.77 10.48
N LEU A 115 -1.86 4.03 10.35
CA LEU A 115 -1.92 4.96 11.47
C LEU A 115 -3.00 4.57 12.49
N GLN A 116 -4.14 4.09 12.01
CA GLN A 116 -5.36 3.91 12.80
C GLN A 116 -5.34 2.66 13.68
N ASP A 117 -5.01 1.50 13.12
CA ASP A 117 -4.99 0.20 13.83
C ASP A 117 -3.57 -0.27 14.19
N LYS A 118 -2.52 0.47 13.79
CA LYS A 118 -1.11 0.06 13.91
C LYS A 118 -0.80 -1.26 13.21
N GLY A 119 -1.62 -1.65 12.23
CA GLY A 119 -1.46 -2.87 11.44
C GLY A 119 -0.15 -2.85 10.67
N PHE A 120 0.67 -3.88 10.87
CA PHE A 120 1.92 -4.08 10.15
C PHE A 120 1.66 -4.92 8.90
N ALA A 121 2.05 -4.41 7.74
CA ALA A 121 2.06 -5.17 6.50
C ALA A 121 3.43 -5.06 5.84
N GLU A 122 3.89 -6.14 5.21
CA GLU A 122 5.10 -6.15 4.41
C GLU A 122 4.87 -6.94 3.12
N GLY A 123 5.75 -6.73 2.15
CA GLY A 123 5.71 -7.49 0.92
C GLY A 123 6.84 -7.14 -0.02
N SER A 124 6.83 -7.79 -1.18
CA SER A 124 7.79 -7.51 -2.23
C SER A 124 7.22 -7.83 -3.61
N TYR A 125 7.79 -7.19 -4.63
CA TYR A 125 7.54 -7.52 -6.03
C TYR A 125 8.75 -7.11 -6.87
N SER A 126 8.88 -7.68 -8.07
CA SER A 126 9.96 -7.34 -9.00
C SER A 126 9.48 -6.57 -10.22
N PHE A 127 10.39 -5.83 -10.85
CA PHE A 127 10.28 -5.34 -12.22
C PHE A 127 11.65 -5.46 -12.90
N ALA A 128 11.71 -5.32 -14.21
CA ALA A 128 12.96 -5.36 -14.97
C ALA A 128 13.09 -4.18 -15.91
N VAL A 129 14.33 -3.76 -16.16
CA VAL A 129 14.71 -2.78 -17.19
C VAL A 129 15.55 -3.49 -18.24
N LYS A 130 15.21 -3.32 -19.52
CA LYS A 130 15.97 -3.86 -20.66
C LYS A 130 17.19 -3.01 -20.98
#